data_AF-A0A832H0L8-F1
#
_entry.id   AF-A0A832H0L8-F1
#
_cell.length_a   1.000
_cell.length_b   1.000
_cell.length_c   1.000
_cell.angle_alpha   90.00
_cell.angle_beta   90.00
_cell.angle_gamma   90.00
#
_symmetry.space_group_name_H-M   'P 1'
#
loop_
_entity.id
_entity.type
_entity.pdbx_description
1 polymer ?
#
loop_
_entity_poly.entity_id
_entity_poly.type
_entity_poly.pdbx_seq_one_letter_code
_entity_poly.pdbx_strand_id
1 'polypeptide(L)'
;MQADQIPPGCPTVRVEDDRTGLDIETLKRAFLDNLFYIQGKFPAIATQNDYYMALAYTVRDRLFRRWLNTAETYSNQSARTVCYLSAEFLMGPHLGNNLINLGIYDRLKQAMEELGLNLNELLEQEEEPGLGNGGLGRLAACYLDSMATLEIPSIGYGIRYEFGIFDQDIRDGWQVEITDKWLRFGNPWEVARPEWEVEVKFGGHVETFIDEHEHLRTRWVPTKVVRGIPYDTPILGYQVNSCNTLRLWAAEATESFDFDAFNAGDYSGAVYRKMESETISKVLYPNDNMTQGKILRLEQQFFFVSCSLQDMIRIMERQNVTLDRFHEKFAIQLNDTHPSIAVAELMRLLMDEHGMGWDKAWHITTKTFAYTNHTLLPEALERWPIDLFGKLLPRHLEIIFEINKRFLDDVRIKYPDDLERLRRMSLIDESSERYVRMAHLACVGSSAINGVAALHTQLLKKDVLHDFAEMYPERFKNVTNGVTPRRFMVL
;
A
#
# COMPACT_ATOMS: atom_id res chain seq x y z
N MET A 1 31.99 21.92 -26.39
CA MET A 1 33.41 22.17 -26.72
C MET A 1 34.05 20.87 -27.14
N GLN A 2 35.10 20.97 -27.94
CA GLN A 2 35.67 19.92 -28.81
C GLN A 2 35.97 18.59 -28.12
N ALA A 3 35.77 17.51 -28.87
CA ALA A 3 36.27 16.19 -28.55
C ALA A 3 37.80 16.20 -28.62
N ASP A 4 38.46 16.07 -27.47
CA ASP A 4 39.88 15.81 -27.40
C ASP A 4 40.17 14.38 -27.89
N GLN A 5 40.99 14.28 -28.94
CA GLN A 5 41.51 13.01 -29.45
C GLN A 5 42.56 12.46 -28.48
N ILE A 6 42.18 11.43 -27.72
CA ILE A 6 43.09 10.67 -26.87
C ILE A 6 44.05 9.85 -27.77
N PRO A 7 45.38 9.89 -27.55
CA PRO A 7 46.34 9.12 -28.35
C PRO A 7 46.10 7.60 -28.24
N PRO A 8 46.22 6.83 -29.34
CA PRO A 8 46.09 5.37 -29.29
C PRO A 8 47.19 4.77 -28.40
N GLY A 9 46.79 4.06 -27.34
CA GLY A 9 47.69 3.42 -26.38
C GLY A 9 47.72 4.06 -24.98
N CYS A 10 47.04 5.18 -24.76
CA CYS A 10 46.77 5.67 -23.40
C CYS A 10 45.65 4.82 -22.77
N PRO A 11 45.83 4.26 -21.56
CA PRO A 11 44.72 3.66 -20.84
C PRO A 11 43.68 4.76 -20.59
N THR A 12 42.54 4.67 -21.27
CA THR A 12 41.37 5.46 -20.92
C THR A 12 40.90 4.99 -19.55
N VAL A 13 41.34 5.68 -18.50
CA VAL A 13 40.82 5.48 -17.15
C VAL A 13 39.38 6.00 -17.16
N ARG A 14 38.42 5.09 -17.32
CA ARG A 14 37.02 5.40 -17.08
C ARG A 14 36.84 5.56 -15.58
N VAL A 15 36.75 6.79 -15.11
CA VAL A 15 36.40 7.09 -13.72
C VAL A 15 34.88 6.98 -13.62
N GLU A 16 34.39 5.85 -13.12
CA GLU A 16 32.99 5.69 -12.75
C GLU A 16 32.74 6.20 -11.33
N ASP A 17 31.49 6.57 -11.05
CA ASP A 17 31.06 6.87 -9.68
C ASP A 17 31.21 5.62 -8.80
N ASP A 18 31.94 5.75 -7.68
CA ASP A 18 32.33 4.61 -6.86
C ASP A 18 31.13 3.86 -6.26
N ARG A 19 29.95 4.50 -6.14
CA ARG A 19 28.74 3.87 -5.61
C ARG A 19 27.83 3.30 -6.69
N THR A 20 27.75 3.94 -7.85
CA THR A 20 26.73 3.65 -8.87
C THR A 20 27.29 3.18 -10.21
N GLY A 21 28.61 3.13 -10.37
CA GLY A 21 29.29 2.54 -11.53
C GLY A 21 28.93 1.08 -11.75
N LEU A 22 29.06 0.57 -12.97
CA LEU A 22 28.67 -0.79 -13.33
C LEU A 22 29.85 -1.68 -13.72
N ASP A 23 31.07 -1.15 -13.70
CA ASP A 23 32.28 -1.91 -13.92
C ASP A 23 32.57 -2.85 -12.73
N ILE A 24 33.16 -4.01 -13.03
CA ILE A 24 33.36 -5.10 -12.06
C ILE A 24 34.22 -4.64 -10.86
N GLU A 25 35.31 -3.91 -11.11
CA GLU A 25 36.14 -3.36 -10.02
C GLU A 25 35.36 -2.39 -9.13
N THR A 26 34.52 -1.54 -9.73
CA THR A 26 33.66 -0.60 -8.99
C THR A 26 32.63 -1.36 -8.15
N LEU A 27 32.03 -2.43 -8.69
CA LEU A 27 31.10 -3.29 -7.96
C LEU A 27 31.76 -3.99 -6.77
N LYS A 28 32.95 -4.56 -6.96
CA LYS A 28 33.73 -5.19 -5.88
C LYS A 28 34.07 -4.19 -4.77
N ARG A 29 34.55 -3.00 -5.14
CA ARG A 29 34.86 -1.95 -4.18
C ARG A 29 33.63 -1.47 -3.42
N ALA A 30 32.52 -1.18 -4.11
CA ALA A 30 31.26 -0.77 -3.48
C ALA A 30 30.72 -1.83 -2.50
N PHE A 31 30.84 -3.12 -2.86
CA PHE A 31 30.50 -4.23 -1.98
C PHE A 31 31.36 -4.27 -0.72
N LEU A 32 32.68 -4.19 -0.87
CA LEU A 32 33.61 -4.19 0.27
C LEU A 32 33.43 -2.95 1.15
N ASP A 33 33.15 -1.79 0.56
CA ASP A 33 32.83 -0.56 1.29
C ASP A 33 31.55 -0.70 2.10
N ASN A 34 30.50 -1.30 1.54
CA ASN A 34 29.26 -1.55 2.28
C ASN A 34 29.45 -2.60 3.39
N LEU A 35 30.26 -3.64 3.16
CA LEU A 35 30.64 -4.59 4.21
C LEU A 35 31.39 -3.89 5.34
N PHE A 36 32.32 -2.99 5.01
CA PHE A 36 33.14 -2.31 6.00
C PHE A 36 32.39 -1.19 6.73
N TYR A 37 31.80 -0.23 6.01
CA TYR A 37 31.23 0.97 6.59
C TYR A 37 29.77 0.81 7.05
N ILE A 38 28.97 -0.02 6.37
CA ILE A 38 27.56 -0.21 6.74
C ILE A 38 27.38 -1.41 7.66
N GLN A 39 28.02 -2.55 7.37
CA GLN A 39 27.94 -3.72 8.25
C GLN A 39 28.97 -3.69 9.39
N GLY A 40 30.02 -2.87 9.31
CA GLY A 40 31.05 -2.83 10.34
C GLY A 40 31.88 -4.12 10.38
N LYS A 41 32.04 -4.79 9.23
CA LYS A 41 32.68 -6.10 9.11
C LYS A 41 33.83 -6.09 8.11
N PHE A 42 34.77 -7.01 8.29
CA PHE A 42 35.77 -7.35 7.27
C PHE A 42 35.65 -8.84 6.94
N PRO A 43 36.15 -9.31 5.78
CA PRO A 43 35.84 -10.64 5.27
C PRO A 43 36.10 -11.80 6.24
N ALA A 44 37.14 -11.72 7.08
CA ALA A 44 37.49 -12.82 7.99
C ALA A 44 36.49 -13.05 9.14
N ILE A 45 35.58 -12.10 9.41
CA ILE A 45 34.57 -12.20 10.49
C ILE A 45 33.13 -12.00 9.99
N ALA A 46 32.94 -11.85 8.68
CA ALA A 46 31.65 -11.63 8.07
C ALA A 46 30.89 -12.97 7.95
N THR A 47 29.63 -12.96 8.36
CA THR A 47 28.69 -14.06 8.18
C THR A 47 28.02 -14.00 6.80
N GLN A 48 27.30 -15.07 6.43
CA GLN A 48 26.51 -15.10 5.20
C GLN A 48 25.53 -13.92 5.12
N ASN A 49 24.87 -13.59 6.24
CA ASN A 49 23.94 -12.47 6.31
C ASN A 49 24.65 -11.11 6.14
N ASP A 50 25.85 -10.95 6.71
CA ASP A 50 26.64 -9.70 6.52
C ASP A 50 26.99 -9.50 5.04
N TYR A 51 27.36 -10.57 4.33
CA TYR A 51 27.64 -10.51 2.89
C TYR A 51 26.37 -10.23 2.07
N TYR A 52 25.25 -10.89 2.38
CA TYR A 52 23.96 -10.59 1.74
C TYR A 52 23.58 -9.11 1.92
N MET A 53 23.63 -8.59 3.15
CA MET A 53 23.27 -7.21 3.44
C MET A 53 24.20 -6.22 2.71
N ALA A 54 25.51 -6.47 2.70
CA ALA A 54 26.46 -5.65 1.95
C ALA A 54 26.17 -5.65 0.43
N LEU A 55 25.79 -6.80 -0.14
CA LEU A 55 25.40 -6.91 -1.54
C LEU A 55 24.08 -6.19 -1.82
N ALA A 56 23.07 -6.35 -0.95
CA ALA A 56 21.79 -5.66 -1.06
C ALA A 56 21.97 -4.13 -1.03
N TYR A 57 22.79 -3.59 -0.13
CA TYR A 57 23.11 -2.17 -0.11
C TYR A 57 23.85 -1.70 -1.38
N THR A 58 24.74 -2.53 -1.91
CA THR A 58 25.44 -2.24 -3.17
C THR A 58 24.47 -2.12 -4.33
N VAL A 59 23.49 -3.02 -4.43
CA VAL A 59 22.43 -2.94 -5.44
C VAL A 59 21.53 -1.73 -5.19
N ARG A 60 21.15 -1.49 -3.93
CA ARG A 60 20.26 -0.41 -3.51
C ARG A 60 20.79 0.99 -3.84
N ASP A 61 22.09 1.23 -3.73
CA ASP A 61 22.67 2.53 -4.09
C ASP A 61 22.37 2.91 -5.55
N ARG A 62 22.38 1.93 -6.46
CA ARG A 62 22.02 2.11 -7.87
C ARG A 62 20.53 2.34 -8.06
N LEU A 63 19.68 1.69 -7.24
CA LEU A 63 18.23 1.91 -7.22
C LEU A 63 17.89 3.31 -6.74
N PHE A 64 18.50 3.78 -5.65
CA PHE A 64 18.20 5.08 -5.05
C PHE A 64 18.48 6.23 -5.99
N ARG A 65 19.57 6.17 -6.78
CA ARG A 65 19.81 7.17 -7.82
C ARG A 65 18.65 7.25 -8.83
N ARG A 66 18.16 6.10 -9.30
CA ARG A 66 17.02 6.03 -10.24
C ARG A 66 15.71 6.49 -9.57
N TRP A 67 15.49 6.09 -8.32
CA TRP A 67 14.30 6.43 -7.54
C TRP A 67 14.19 7.92 -7.25
N LEU A 68 15.27 8.57 -6.80
CA LEU A 68 15.30 10.02 -6.55
C LEU A 68 15.08 10.82 -7.84
N ASN A 69 15.73 10.42 -8.95
CA ASN A 69 15.52 11.06 -10.25
C ASN A 69 14.06 10.90 -10.74
N THR A 70 13.46 9.72 -10.51
CA THR A 70 12.06 9.45 -10.86
C THR A 70 11.12 10.32 -10.02
N ALA A 71 11.33 10.37 -8.70
CA ALA A 71 10.53 11.19 -7.79
C ALA A 71 10.62 12.69 -8.12
N GLU A 72 11.83 13.20 -8.43
CA GLU A 72 12.04 14.57 -8.88
C GLU A 72 11.29 14.85 -10.19
N THR A 73 11.41 13.95 -11.17
CA THR A 73 10.72 14.09 -12.47
C THR A 73 9.20 14.14 -12.30
N TYR A 74 8.63 13.21 -11.53
CA TYR A 74 7.18 13.15 -11.29
C TYR A 74 6.67 14.37 -10.51
N SER A 75 7.49 14.90 -9.59
CA SER A 75 7.15 16.10 -8.84
C SER A 75 7.15 17.34 -9.74
N ASN A 76 8.22 17.54 -10.51
CA ASN A 76 8.39 18.70 -11.39
C ASN A 76 7.34 18.76 -12.51
N GLN A 77 6.92 17.60 -13.03
CA GLN A 77 5.91 17.53 -14.09
C GLN A 77 4.47 17.45 -13.55
N SER A 78 4.29 17.41 -12.23
CA SER A 78 3.00 17.12 -11.59
C SER A 78 2.30 15.90 -12.22
N ALA A 79 3.07 14.87 -12.59
CA ALA A 79 2.59 13.73 -13.37
C ALA A 79 1.37 13.05 -12.74
N ARG A 80 0.37 12.68 -13.55
CA ARG A 80 -0.76 11.88 -13.06
C ARG A 80 -0.26 10.53 -12.58
N THR A 81 -0.64 10.13 -11.37
CA THR A 81 -0.09 8.97 -10.66
C THR A 81 -1.18 7.96 -10.36
N VAL A 82 -0.90 6.68 -10.63
CA VAL A 82 -1.75 5.56 -10.22
C VAL A 82 -1.42 5.19 -8.78
N CYS A 83 -2.42 5.18 -7.90
CA CYS A 83 -2.25 4.74 -6.52
C CYS A 83 -2.96 3.41 -6.32
N TYR A 84 -2.20 2.35 -6.02
CA TYR A 84 -2.74 1.01 -5.87
C TYR A 84 -2.89 0.69 -4.37
N LEU A 85 -4.11 0.68 -3.87
CA LEU A 85 -4.40 0.38 -2.47
C LEU A 85 -4.64 -1.13 -2.31
N SER A 86 -3.79 -1.81 -1.54
CA SER A 86 -3.91 -3.24 -1.27
C SER A 86 -3.57 -3.56 0.17
N ALA A 87 -4.34 -4.47 0.78
CA ALA A 87 -4.03 -5.02 2.09
C ALA A 87 -2.81 -5.97 2.05
N GLU A 88 -2.47 -6.50 0.87
CA GLU A 88 -1.36 -7.44 0.71
C GLU A 88 -0.49 -7.16 -0.52
N PHE A 89 0.81 -7.44 -0.38
CA PHE A 89 1.81 -7.42 -1.44
C PHE A 89 2.77 -8.60 -1.26
N LEU A 90 2.66 -9.62 -2.11
CA LEU A 90 3.59 -10.76 -2.08
C LEU A 90 4.76 -10.46 -3.01
N MET A 91 5.73 -9.69 -2.52
CA MET A 91 6.81 -9.12 -3.35
C MET A 91 7.82 -10.17 -3.80
N GLY A 92 8.11 -11.14 -2.93
CA GLY A 92 9.26 -12.05 -3.04
C GLY A 92 10.60 -11.36 -2.76
N PRO A 93 11.68 -12.14 -2.63
CA PRO A 93 13.05 -11.63 -2.50
C PRO A 93 13.37 -10.58 -3.58
N HIS A 94 13.94 -9.45 -3.17
CA HIS A 94 14.17 -8.29 -4.03
C HIS A 94 15.52 -8.34 -4.76
N LEU A 95 16.55 -8.96 -4.19
CA LEU A 95 17.93 -8.91 -4.69
C LEU A 95 18.00 -9.39 -6.13
N GLY A 96 17.60 -10.63 -6.39
CA GLY A 96 17.64 -11.23 -7.73
C GLY A 96 16.83 -10.43 -8.75
N ASN A 97 15.63 -10.00 -8.36
CA ASN A 97 14.77 -9.18 -9.23
C ASN A 97 15.42 -7.83 -9.59
N ASN A 98 16.06 -7.18 -8.63
CA ASN A 98 16.75 -5.91 -8.85
C ASN A 98 18.02 -6.07 -9.70
N LEU A 99 18.75 -7.17 -9.57
CA LEU A 99 19.89 -7.48 -10.44
C LEU A 99 19.46 -7.60 -11.91
N ILE A 100 18.34 -8.29 -12.15
CA ILE A 100 17.75 -8.46 -13.49
C ILE A 100 17.25 -7.11 -14.02
N ASN A 101 16.49 -6.35 -13.23
CA ASN A 101 15.92 -5.07 -13.66
C ASN A 101 17.00 -3.99 -13.89
N LEU A 102 18.11 -4.04 -13.16
CA LEU A 102 19.28 -3.18 -13.40
C LEU A 102 20.11 -3.62 -14.61
N GLY A 103 19.99 -4.88 -15.05
CA GLY A 103 20.82 -5.46 -16.11
C GLY A 103 22.26 -5.73 -15.67
N ILE A 104 22.48 -6.02 -14.38
CA ILE A 104 23.83 -6.16 -13.79
C ILE A 104 24.11 -7.56 -13.24
N TYR A 105 23.20 -8.51 -13.44
CA TYR A 105 23.29 -9.87 -12.89
C TYR A 105 24.65 -10.53 -13.18
N ASP A 106 25.03 -10.64 -14.46
CA ASP A 106 26.27 -11.32 -14.85
C ASP A 106 27.51 -10.63 -14.32
N ARG A 107 27.51 -9.29 -14.29
CA ARG A 107 28.64 -8.50 -13.78
C ARG A 107 28.81 -8.66 -12.28
N LEU A 108 27.71 -8.66 -11.53
CA LEU A 108 27.77 -8.88 -10.09
C LEU A 108 28.10 -10.33 -9.76
N LYS A 109 27.61 -11.29 -10.53
CA LYS A 109 28.02 -12.69 -10.41
C LYS A 109 29.53 -12.84 -10.54
N GLN A 110 30.11 -12.28 -11.62
CA GLN A 110 31.55 -12.29 -11.81
C GLN A 110 32.30 -11.57 -10.66
N ALA A 111 31.81 -10.40 -10.23
CA ALA A 111 32.42 -9.66 -9.12
C ALA A 111 32.44 -10.46 -7.82
N MET A 112 31.36 -11.18 -7.50
CA MET A 112 31.28 -12.03 -6.30
C MET A 112 32.20 -13.25 -6.42
N GLU A 113 32.25 -13.89 -7.59
CA GLU A 113 33.16 -15.02 -7.87
C GLU A 113 34.63 -14.62 -7.70
N GLU A 114 35.03 -13.45 -8.20
CA GLU A 114 36.39 -12.91 -8.04
C GLU A 114 36.74 -12.56 -6.58
N LEU A 115 35.75 -12.33 -5.73
CA LEU A 115 35.91 -12.15 -4.28
C LEU A 115 35.81 -13.47 -3.49
N GLY A 116 35.62 -14.60 -4.17
CA GLY A 116 35.50 -15.92 -3.55
C GLY A 116 34.12 -16.18 -2.93
N LEU A 117 33.08 -15.48 -3.37
CA LEU A 117 31.70 -15.61 -2.89
C LEU A 117 30.80 -16.23 -3.96
N ASN A 118 29.78 -16.98 -3.53
CA ASN A 118 28.78 -17.57 -4.42
C ASN A 118 27.50 -16.72 -4.42
N LEU A 119 27.18 -16.08 -5.55
CA LEU A 119 26.00 -15.23 -5.67
C LEU A 119 24.69 -15.98 -5.37
N ASN A 120 24.57 -17.26 -5.74
CA ASN A 120 23.34 -18.02 -5.51
C ASN A 120 23.07 -18.23 -4.02
N GLU A 121 24.12 -18.54 -3.24
CA GLU A 121 24.00 -18.67 -1.78
C GLU A 121 23.66 -17.34 -1.09
N LEU A 122 24.05 -16.20 -1.69
CA LEU A 122 23.66 -14.88 -1.19
C LEU A 122 22.21 -14.52 -1.58
N LEU A 123 21.71 -15.01 -2.72
CA LEU A 123 20.32 -14.86 -3.12
C LEU A 123 19.37 -15.68 -2.23
N GLU A 124 19.76 -16.91 -1.89
CA GLU A 124 19.00 -17.80 -1.01
C GLU A 124 18.95 -17.31 0.45
N GLN A 125 19.87 -16.42 0.85
CA GLN A 125 19.90 -15.83 2.19
C GLN A 125 18.78 -14.78 2.40
N GLU A 126 18.19 -14.24 1.34
CA GLU A 126 17.13 -13.24 1.44
C GLU A 126 15.78 -13.89 1.79
N GLU A 127 15.21 -13.50 2.93
CA GLU A 127 13.87 -13.93 3.35
C GLU A 127 12.79 -13.21 2.53
N GLU A 128 11.68 -13.90 2.23
CA GLU A 128 10.53 -13.28 1.56
C GLU A 128 9.85 -12.29 2.52
N PRO A 129 9.55 -11.05 2.07
CA PRO A 129 8.82 -10.12 2.91
C PRO A 129 7.42 -10.63 3.26
N GLY A 130 7.14 -10.77 4.56
CA GLY A 130 5.83 -11.12 5.11
C GLY A 130 4.80 -10.01 4.94
N LEU A 131 4.46 -9.67 3.70
CA LEU A 131 3.61 -8.54 3.33
C LEU A 131 2.35 -8.95 2.57
N GLY A 132 2.21 -10.24 2.26
CA GLY A 132 1.04 -10.78 1.57
C GLY A 132 0.93 -12.28 1.77
N ASN A 133 -0.14 -12.87 1.25
CA ASN A 133 -0.41 -14.30 1.41
C ASN A 133 -0.70 -14.97 0.07
N GLY A 134 -1.72 -14.49 -0.65
CA GLY A 134 -2.28 -15.22 -1.78
C GLY A 134 -2.05 -14.58 -3.14
N GLY A 135 -2.87 -15.02 -4.11
CA GLY A 135 -2.86 -14.51 -5.48
C GLY A 135 -3.23 -13.03 -5.59
N LEU A 136 -3.99 -12.47 -4.63
CA LEU A 136 -4.35 -11.05 -4.59
C LEU A 136 -3.09 -10.16 -4.41
N GLY A 137 -2.22 -10.52 -3.47
CA GLY A 137 -0.98 -9.82 -3.18
C GLY A 137 0.10 -10.07 -4.21
N ARG A 138 0.14 -11.28 -4.79
CA ARG A 138 1.06 -11.57 -5.91
C ARG A 138 0.68 -10.80 -7.17
N LEU A 139 -0.62 -10.61 -7.44
CA LEU A 139 -1.10 -9.76 -8.52
C LEU A 139 -0.66 -8.30 -8.30
N ALA A 140 -0.87 -7.77 -7.09
CA ALA A 140 -0.45 -6.42 -6.74
C ALA A 140 1.06 -6.22 -6.98
N ALA A 141 1.89 -7.17 -6.54
CA ALA A 141 3.34 -7.14 -6.79
C ALA A 141 3.71 -7.18 -8.29
N CYS A 142 3.03 -8.03 -9.09
CA CYS A 142 3.22 -8.08 -10.54
C CYS A 142 2.82 -6.77 -11.23
N TYR A 143 1.78 -6.09 -10.75
CA TYR A 143 1.35 -4.79 -11.25
C TYR A 143 2.38 -3.70 -10.93
N LEU A 144 2.93 -3.65 -9.72
CA LEU A 144 3.97 -2.66 -9.38
C LEU A 144 5.20 -2.80 -10.28
N ASP A 145 5.69 -4.03 -10.49
CA ASP A 145 6.81 -4.31 -11.38
C ASP A 145 6.51 -3.92 -12.84
N SER A 146 5.27 -4.20 -13.30
CA SER A 146 4.85 -3.86 -14.67
C SER A 146 4.63 -2.37 -14.88
N MET A 147 4.06 -1.66 -13.92
CA MET A 147 3.92 -0.20 -13.99
C MET A 147 5.28 0.49 -14.00
N ALA A 148 6.24 0.03 -13.19
CA ALA A 148 7.60 0.56 -13.23
C ALA A 148 8.27 0.28 -14.59
N THR A 149 8.11 -0.94 -15.14
CA THR A 149 8.67 -1.32 -16.44
C THR A 149 8.06 -0.54 -17.61
N LEU A 150 6.76 -0.26 -17.55
CA LEU A 150 6.04 0.55 -18.55
C LEU A 150 6.18 2.06 -18.31
N GLU A 151 6.99 2.47 -17.33
CA GLU A 151 7.24 3.86 -16.97
C GLU A 151 5.95 4.65 -16.62
N ILE A 152 4.97 3.93 -16.05
CA ILE A 152 3.73 4.50 -15.54
C ILE A 152 4.00 5.02 -14.12
N PRO A 153 3.79 6.31 -13.82
CA PRO A 153 3.94 6.83 -12.47
C PRO A 153 2.98 6.13 -11.51
N SER A 154 3.50 5.40 -10.52
CA SER A 154 2.66 4.69 -9.56
C SER A 154 3.21 4.69 -8.15
N ILE A 155 2.29 4.61 -7.18
CA ILE A 155 2.58 4.33 -5.78
C ILE A 155 1.71 3.17 -5.32
N GLY A 156 2.31 2.09 -4.83
CA GLY A 156 1.60 1.05 -4.08
C GLY A 156 1.47 1.47 -2.62
N TYR A 157 0.30 1.29 -2.01
CA TYR A 157 0.09 1.58 -0.59
C TYR A 157 -0.47 0.35 0.13
N GLY A 158 0.08 0.06 1.32
CA GLY A 158 -0.36 -1.03 2.18
C GLY A 158 0.15 -0.89 3.61
N ILE A 159 0.15 -1.98 4.37
CA ILE A 159 0.63 -2.04 5.76
C ILE A 159 1.99 -2.73 5.81
N ARG A 160 2.88 -2.23 6.66
CA ARG A 160 4.17 -2.87 6.95
C ARG A 160 3.97 -3.89 8.08
N TYR A 161 3.57 -5.10 7.74
CA TYR A 161 3.35 -6.16 8.72
C TYR A 161 4.67 -6.65 9.33
N GLU A 162 4.73 -6.69 10.67
CA GLU A 162 5.91 -7.12 11.40
C GLU A 162 6.17 -8.63 11.28
N PHE A 163 5.11 -9.43 11.22
CA PHE A 163 5.16 -10.90 11.32
C PHE A 163 4.38 -11.65 10.24
N GLY A 164 4.16 -11.02 9.08
CA GLY A 164 3.46 -11.65 7.95
C GLY A 164 2.13 -12.29 8.35
N ILE A 165 1.86 -13.48 7.80
CA ILE A 165 0.73 -14.32 8.19
C ILE A 165 1.18 -15.36 9.23
N PHE A 166 2.04 -16.30 8.82
CA PHE A 166 2.77 -17.28 9.63
C PHE A 166 3.70 -18.09 8.72
N ASP A 167 4.74 -18.67 9.32
CA ASP A 167 5.54 -19.75 8.73
C ASP A 167 4.86 -21.10 9.01
N GLN A 168 4.73 -21.94 7.99
CA GLN A 168 4.13 -23.26 8.11
C GLN A 168 5.19 -24.30 8.48
N ASP A 169 5.04 -24.90 9.66
CA ASP A 169 5.82 -26.08 10.07
C ASP A 169 4.92 -27.33 10.06
N ILE A 170 5.47 -28.49 9.70
CA ILE A 170 4.73 -29.76 9.66
C ILE A 170 5.26 -30.68 10.75
N ARG A 171 4.45 -30.90 11.79
CA ARG A 171 4.78 -31.77 12.93
C ARG A 171 3.79 -32.92 13.03
N ASP A 172 4.29 -34.14 12.99
CA ASP A 172 3.47 -35.36 13.05
C ASP A 172 2.32 -35.40 12.01
N GLY A 173 2.55 -34.81 10.83
CA GLY A 173 1.57 -34.73 9.75
C GLY A 173 0.54 -33.60 9.89
N TRP A 174 0.66 -32.75 10.91
CA TRP A 174 -0.23 -31.60 11.15
C TRP A 174 0.50 -30.28 10.91
N GLN A 175 -0.26 -29.29 10.42
CA GLN A 175 0.20 -27.91 10.35
C GLN A 175 0.36 -27.34 11.76
N VAL A 176 1.47 -26.64 11.96
CA VAL A 176 1.74 -25.81 13.13
C VAL A 176 2.18 -24.45 12.64
N GLU A 177 1.44 -23.41 13.02
CA GLU A 177 1.76 -22.03 12.67
C GLU A 177 2.85 -21.50 13.62
N ILE A 178 3.93 -21.00 13.05
CA ILE A 178 4.99 -20.31 13.78
C ILE A 178 5.14 -18.89 13.25
N THR A 179 5.65 -17.99 14.08
CA THR A 179 5.80 -16.57 13.73
C THR A 179 6.83 -16.40 12.61
N ASP A 180 6.42 -15.78 11.50
CA ASP A 180 7.33 -15.27 10.46
C ASP A 180 8.13 -14.10 11.03
N LYS A 181 9.46 -14.16 10.92
CA LYS A 181 10.39 -13.18 11.49
C LYS A 181 11.24 -12.49 10.43
N TRP A 182 10.69 -12.24 9.24
CA TRP A 182 11.39 -11.65 8.09
C TRP A 182 12.14 -10.33 8.38
N LEU A 183 11.74 -9.57 9.40
CA LEU A 183 12.40 -8.33 9.82
C LEU A 183 13.51 -8.51 10.86
N ARG A 184 13.78 -9.73 11.35
CA ARG A 184 14.71 -9.99 12.47
C ARG A 184 16.11 -9.44 12.23
N PHE A 185 16.61 -9.54 11.00
CA PHE A 185 17.93 -9.06 10.61
C PHE A 185 17.88 -7.72 9.85
N GLY A 186 16.72 -7.05 9.90
CA GLY A 186 16.45 -5.83 9.16
C GLY A 186 16.06 -6.09 7.71
N ASN A 187 15.56 -5.05 7.05
CA ASN A 187 15.21 -5.06 5.63
C ASN A 187 16.08 -4.00 4.92
N PRO A 188 17.03 -4.39 4.06
CA PRO A 188 17.89 -3.42 3.41
C PRO A 188 17.15 -2.58 2.36
N TRP A 189 15.96 -2.98 1.90
CA TRP A 189 15.27 -2.33 0.77
C TRP A 189 14.39 -1.16 1.16
N GLU A 190 13.94 -1.10 2.41
CA GLU A 190 13.03 -0.06 2.89
C GLU A 190 13.76 1.18 3.43
N VAL A 191 13.07 2.31 3.38
CA VAL A 191 13.51 3.57 3.98
C VAL A 191 12.39 4.15 4.81
N ALA A 192 12.61 4.26 6.13
CA ALA A 192 11.68 4.94 7.03
C ALA A 192 11.62 6.44 6.72
N ARG A 193 10.42 7.01 6.81
CA ARG A 193 10.12 8.44 6.58
C ARG A 193 9.32 9.04 7.74
N PRO A 194 9.84 9.01 8.98
CA PRO A 194 9.12 9.53 10.16
C PRO A 194 8.72 11.00 10.01
N GLU A 195 9.44 11.77 9.19
CA GLU A 195 9.12 13.17 8.89
C GLU A 195 7.83 13.35 8.06
N TRP A 196 7.23 12.28 7.52
CA TRP A 196 5.97 12.29 6.77
C TRP A 196 4.84 11.53 7.47
N GLU A 197 4.96 11.37 8.78
CA GLU A 197 3.92 10.75 9.58
C GLU A 197 2.58 11.47 9.51
N VAL A 198 1.53 10.72 9.76
CA VAL A 198 0.14 11.18 9.75
C VAL A 198 -0.63 10.58 10.92
N GLU A 199 -1.63 11.30 11.41
CA GLU A 199 -2.48 10.83 12.49
C GLU A 199 -3.74 10.15 11.94
N VAL A 200 -4.06 8.98 12.49
CA VAL A 200 -5.29 8.24 12.21
C VAL A 200 -6.14 8.18 13.47
N LYS A 201 -7.39 8.61 13.33
CA LYS A 201 -8.38 8.74 14.39
C LYS A 201 -9.23 7.47 14.48
N PHE A 202 -9.66 7.09 15.68
CA PHE A 202 -10.58 5.98 15.93
C PHE A 202 -11.54 6.29 17.08
N GLY A 203 -12.75 5.74 17.00
CA GLY A 203 -13.79 5.83 18.02
C GLY A 203 -14.34 7.24 18.22
N GLY A 204 -14.76 7.55 19.44
CA GLY A 204 -15.29 8.87 19.80
C GLY A 204 -16.65 9.20 19.19
N HIS A 205 -16.87 10.47 18.89
CA HIS A 205 -18.18 10.99 18.49
C HIS A 205 -18.08 12.17 17.51
N VAL A 206 -19.22 12.49 16.89
CA VAL A 206 -19.33 13.59 15.94
C VAL A 206 -20.03 14.77 16.60
N GLU A 207 -19.51 15.97 16.36
CA GLU A 207 -20.09 17.22 16.85
C GLU A 207 -20.34 18.16 15.68
N THR A 208 -21.44 18.93 15.77
CA THR A 208 -21.74 20.00 14.83
C THR A 208 -21.49 21.34 15.51
N PHE A 209 -20.87 22.28 14.79
CA PHE A 209 -20.56 23.62 15.27
C PHE A 209 -20.73 24.66 14.16
N ILE A 210 -20.78 25.93 14.51
CA ILE A 210 -20.77 27.04 13.56
C ILE A 210 -19.35 27.60 13.50
N ASP A 211 -18.77 27.70 12.30
CA ASP A 211 -17.43 28.27 12.11
C ASP A 211 -17.42 29.80 12.17
N GLU A 212 -16.23 30.40 12.09
CA GLU A 212 -16.04 31.86 12.12
C GLU A 212 -16.73 32.60 10.95
N HIS A 213 -17.18 31.87 9.93
CA HIS A 213 -17.87 32.38 8.75
C HIS A 213 -19.37 32.06 8.76
N GLU A 214 -19.94 31.70 9.92
CA GLU A 214 -21.34 31.35 10.11
C GLU A 214 -21.82 30.11 9.33
N HIS A 215 -20.90 29.24 8.89
CA HIS A 215 -21.27 27.98 8.26
C HIS A 215 -21.41 26.85 9.28
N LEU A 216 -22.42 26.01 9.09
CA LEU A 216 -22.57 24.77 9.83
C LEU A 216 -21.47 23.79 9.40
N ARG A 217 -20.63 23.38 10.35
CA ARG A 217 -19.53 22.43 10.16
C ARG A 217 -19.69 21.23 11.07
N THR A 218 -19.11 20.12 10.64
CA THR A 218 -19.07 18.87 11.40
C THR A 218 -17.61 18.54 11.70
N ARG A 219 -17.31 18.14 12.94
CA ARG A 219 -15.99 17.64 13.32
C ARG A 219 -16.10 16.29 14.02
N TRP A 220 -15.09 15.46 13.80
CA TRP A 220 -14.93 14.19 14.50
C TRP A 220 -13.98 14.36 15.69
N VAL A 221 -14.48 14.10 16.90
CA VAL A 221 -13.70 14.07 18.14
C VAL A 221 -13.37 12.61 18.45
N PRO A 222 -12.12 12.16 18.25
CA PRO A 222 -11.73 10.76 18.43
C PRO A 222 -11.50 10.40 19.89
N THR A 223 -11.63 9.11 20.21
CA THR A 223 -11.18 8.55 21.52
C THR A 223 -9.77 7.97 21.46
N LYS A 224 -9.30 7.59 20.27
CA LYS A 224 -7.98 6.99 20.04
C LYS A 224 -7.34 7.64 18.81
N VAL A 225 -6.04 7.91 18.88
CA VAL A 225 -5.23 8.43 17.77
C VAL A 225 -3.97 7.60 17.66
N VAL A 226 -3.65 7.16 16.44
CA VAL A 226 -2.49 6.34 16.09
C VAL A 226 -1.66 7.08 15.05
N ARG A 227 -0.33 7.02 15.13
CA ARG A 227 0.58 7.56 14.11
C ARG A 227 0.85 6.51 13.05
N GLY A 228 0.75 6.90 11.79
CA GLY A 228 1.20 6.10 10.66
C GLY A 228 2.57 6.58 10.19
N ILE A 229 3.59 5.73 10.31
CA ILE A 229 4.94 5.98 9.82
C ILE A 229 5.13 5.31 8.45
N PRO A 230 5.46 6.07 7.39
CA PRO A 230 5.68 5.50 6.08
C PRO A 230 7.08 4.87 5.96
N TYR A 231 7.12 3.72 5.30
CA TYR A 231 8.33 3.02 4.87
C TYR A 231 8.27 2.84 3.35
N ASP A 232 9.25 3.39 2.65
CA ASP A 232 9.31 3.34 1.19
C ASP A 232 10.26 2.24 0.71
N THR A 233 9.77 1.38 -0.17
CA THR A 233 10.54 0.38 -0.91
C THR A 233 10.54 0.76 -2.40
N PRO A 234 11.71 1.06 -3.00
CA PRO A 234 11.79 1.37 -4.44
C PRO A 234 11.46 0.14 -5.30
N ILE A 235 10.62 0.33 -6.31
CA ILE A 235 10.21 -0.69 -7.28
C ILE A 235 10.77 -0.33 -8.66
N LEU A 236 11.85 -0.96 -9.05
CA LEU A 236 12.53 -0.68 -10.33
C LEU A 236 11.87 -1.40 -11.51
N GLY A 237 11.71 -0.71 -12.63
CA GLY A 237 11.29 -1.32 -13.90
C GLY A 237 12.42 -2.05 -14.64
N TYR A 238 12.06 -3.03 -15.47
CA TYR A 238 13.03 -3.84 -16.22
C TYR A 238 13.80 -3.01 -17.24
N GLN A 239 15.10 -2.83 -17.01
CA GLN A 239 16.05 -2.13 -17.90
C GLN A 239 15.63 -0.70 -18.28
N VAL A 240 14.88 -0.04 -17.40
CA VAL A 240 14.49 1.38 -17.52
C VAL A 240 15.02 2.19 -16.33
N ASN A 241 14.98 3.52 -16.45
CA ASN A 241 15.38 4.41 -15.38
C ASN A 241 14.24 4.67 -14.37
N SER A 242 13.01 4.38 -14.77
CA SER A 242 11.83 4.56 -13.93
C SER A 242 11.85 3.60 -12.73
N CYS A 243 11.75 4.18 -11.53
CA CYS A 243 11.67 3.46 -10.27
C CYS A 243 10.53 4.04 -9.43
N ASN A 244 9.45 3.27 -9.30
CA ASN A 244 8.25 3.64 -8.57
C ASN A 244 8.40 3.34 -7.07
N THR A 245 7.35 3.61 -6.29
CA THR A 245 7.39 3.45 -4.82
C THR A 245 6.33 2.45 -4.36
N LEU A 246 6.70 1.54 -3.48
CA LEU A 246 5.78 0.86 -2.57
C LEU A 246 5.93 1.52 -1.20
N ARG A 247 4.86 2.15 -0.70
CA ARG A 247 4.80 2.80 0.61
C ARG A 247 3.96 1.97 1.57
N LEU A 248 4.57 1.53 2.65
CA LEU A 248 3.92 0.70 3.67
C LEU A 248 3.87 1.45 4.99
N TRP A 249 2.74 1.36 5.68
CA TRP A 249 2.51 2.08 6.93
C TRP A 249 2.76 1.17 8.14
N ALA A 250 3.62 1.63 9.05
CA ALA A 250 3.76 1.07 10.40
C ALA A 250 2.92 1.90 11.38
N ALA A 251 2.18 1.24 12.26
CA ALA A 251 1.40 1.89 13.30
C ALA A 251 2.27 2.12 14.54
N GLU A 252 2.30 3.36 15.04
CA GLU A 252 2.99 3.74 16.27
C GLU A 252 2.04 4.50 17.20
N ALA A 253 2.26 4.42 18.51
CA ALA A 253 1.49 5.23 19.45
C ALA A 253 1.95 6.70 19.43
N THR A 254 0.99 7.61 19.57
CA THR A 254 1.24 9.06 19.72
C THR A 254 2.13 9.36 20.93
N GLU A 255 1.82 8.73 22.05
CA GLU A 255 2.65 8.68 23.25
C GLU A 255 3.08 7.24 23.52
N SER A 256 4.37 6.96 23.41
CA SER A 256 4.92 5.61 23.56
C SER A 256 5.08 5.18 25.02
N PHE A 257 4.99 6.10 25.98
CA PHE A 257 5.25 5.84 27.39
C PHE A 257 4.55 6.85 28.32
N ASP A 258 3.76 6.33 29.26
CA ASP A 258 3.12 7.12 30.31
C ASP A 258 3.99 7.13 31.59
N PHE A 259 4.70 8.24 31.81
CA PHE A 259 5.60 8.40 32.95
C PHE A 259 4.87 8.40 34.29
N ASP A 260 3.62 8.89 34.35
CA ASP A 260 2.87 8.97 35.60
C ASP A 260 2.41 7.58 36.03
N ALA A 261 1.90 6.77 35.09
CA ALA A 261 1.58 5.36 35.32
C ALA A 261 2.82 4.56 35.75
N PHE A 262 3.96 4.78 35.10
CA PHE A 262 5.22 4.11 35.45
C PHE A 262 5.71 4.48 36.85
N ASN A 263 5.72 5.76 37.19
CA ASN A 263 6.13 6.24 38.51
C ASN A 263 5.17 5.78 39.62
N ALA A 264 3.91 5.53 39.30
CA ALA A 264 2.92 4.94 40.20
C ALA A 264 3.07 3.41 40.35
N GLY A 265 3.99 2.77 39.62
CA GLY A 265 4.23 1.33 39.67
C GLY A 265 3.36 0.50 38.71
N ASP A 266 2.54 1.13 37.88
CA ASP A 266 1.75 0.46 36.83
C ASP A 266 2.56 0.37 35.52
N TYR A 267 3.56 -0.51 35.54
CA TYR A 267 4.46 -0.71 34.39
C TYR A 267 3.72 -1.24 33.16
N SER A 268 2.66 -2.05 33.34
CA SER A 268 1.86 -2.59 32.25
C SER A 268 0.97 -1.51 31.63
N GLY A 269 0.31 -0.69 32.44
CA GLY A 269 -0.47 0.45 31.97
C GLY A 269 0.39 1.49 31.25
N ALA A 270 1.64 1.69 31.70
CA ALA A 270 2.58 2.65 31.11
C ALA A 270 2.88 2.39 29.62
N VAL A 271 2.72 1.14 29.16
CA VAL A 271 2.98 0.72 27.76
C VAL A 271 1.73 0.21 27.04
N TYR A 272 0.57 0.17 27.69
CA TYR A 272 -0.64 -0.44 27.12
C TYR A 272 -1.09 0.26 25.82
N ARG A 273 -1.13 1.60 25.82
CA ARG A 273 -1.49 2.42 24.64
C ARG A 273 -0.56 2.16 23.46
N LYS A 274 0.73 1.92 23.74
CA LYS A 274 1.74 1.54 22.76
C LYS A 274 1.40 0.20 22.12
N MET A 275 1.17 -0.83 22.94
CA MET A 275 0.85 -2.17 22.45
C MET A 275 -0.42 -2.19 21.59
N GLU A 276 -1.48 -1.50 22.02
CA GLU A 276 -2.75 -1.45 21.30
C GLU A 276 -2.61 -0.79 19.92
N SER A 277 -1.86 0.30 19.83
CA SER A 277 -1.64 1.04 18.58
C SER A 277 -0.78 0.24 17.60
N GLU A 278 0.33 -0.34 18.08
CA GLU A 278 1.27 -1.09 17.24
C GLU A 278 0.68 -2.41 16.73
N THR A 279 -0.33 -2.97 17.42
CA THR A 279 -0.99 -4.22 17.01
C THR A 279 -1.60 -4.13 15.60
N ILE A 280 -2.00 -2.94 15.15
CA ILE A 280 -2.56 -2.70 13.81
C ILE A 280 -1.61 -3.19 12.72
N SER A 281 -0.30 -2.97 12.84
CA SER A 281 0.69 -3.39 11.83
C SER A 281 1.47 -4.65 12.19
N LYS A 282 0.98 -5.49 13.11
CA LYS A 282 1.72 -6.71 13.50
C LYS A 282 1.53 -7.88 12.53
N VAL A 283 0.29 -8.29 12.28
CA VAL A 283 -0.03 -9.53 11.56
C VAL A 283 -1.04 -9.27 10.45
N LEU A 284 -0.84 -9.91 9.31
CA LEU A 284 -1.76 -9.92 8.16
C LEU A 284 -2.96 -10.83 8.45
N TYR A 285 -4.18 -10.34 8.19
CA TYR A 285 -5.45 -11.05 8.43
C TYR A 285 -5.58 -11.66 9.84
N PRO A 286 -5.71 -10.82 10.88
CA PRO A 286 -6.01 -11.32 12.22
C PRO A 286 -7.33 -12.11 12.20
N ASN A 287 -7.37 -13.20 12.98
CA ASN A 287 -8.56 -14.05 13.09
C ASN A 287 -9.77 -13.24 13.56
N ASP A 288 -10.80 -13.15 12.72
CA ASP A 288 -11.97 -12.30 12.89
C ASP A 288 -13.24 -13.06 13.33
N ASN A 289 -13.08 -14.31 13.78
CA ASN A 289 -14.19 -15.06 14.38
C ASN A 289 -14.69 -14.41 15.68
N MET A 290 -13.80 -13.72 16.40
CA MET A 290 -14.13 -12.96 17.61
C MET A 290 -14.32 -11.48 17.29
N THR A 291 -15.16 -10.79 18.07
CA THR A 291 -15.44 -9.34 17.92
C THR A 291 -14.16 -8.50 17.91
N GLN A 292 -13.18 -8.83 18.75
CA GLN A 292 -11.90 -8.11 18.80
C GLN A 292 -11.13 -8.19 17.48
N GLY A 293 -11.14 -9.36 16.82
CA GLY A 293 -10.51 -9.55 15.53
C GLY A 293 -11.20 -8.77 14.41
N LYS A 294 -12.54 -8.68 14.45
CA LYS A 294 -13.32 -7.82 13.55
C LYS A 294 -12.95 -6.35 13.70
N ILE A 295 -12.84 -5.87 14.94
CA ILE A 295 -12.43 -4.49 15.22
C ILE A 295 -11.03 -4.24 14.66
N LEU A 296 -10.06 -5.10 14.98
CA LEU A 296 -8.68 -4.95 14.51
C LEU A 296 -8.58 -4.97 12.98
N ARG A 297 -9.34 -5.85 12.29
CA ARG A 297 -9.38 -5.89 10.83
C ARG A 297 -9.93 -4.60 10.22
N LEU A 298 -10.99 -4.03 10.81
CA LEU A 298 -11.52 -2.73 10.35
C LEU A 298 -10.55 -1.58 10.69
N GLU A 299 -9.87 -1.62 11.84
CA GLU A 299 -8.81 -0.68 12.20
C GLU A 299 -7.67 -0.71 11.17
N GLN A 300 -7.21 -1.90 10.79
CA GLN A 300 -6.18 -2.08 9.74
C GLN A 300 -6.61 -1.45 8.43
N GLN A 301 -7.80 -1.81 7.93
CA GLN A 301 -8.32 -1.29 6.66
C GLN A 301 -8.42 0.23 6.66
N PHE A 302 -8.99 0.80 7.73
CA PHE A 302 -9.11 2.24 7.84
C PHE A 302 -7.75 2.93 8.00
N PHE A 303 -6.85 2.34 8.79
CA PHE A 303 -5.53 2.88 9.08
C PHE A 303 -4.74 3.16 7.81
N PHE A 304 -4.48 2.15 6.99
CA PHE A 304 -3.64 2.37 5.81
C PHE A 304 -4.35 3.24 4.77
N VAL A 305 -5.67 3.18 4.68
CA VAL A 305 -6.45 4.03 3.78
C VAL A 305 -6.33 5.51 4.18
N SER A 306 -6.56 5.84 5.46
CA SER A 306 -6.48 7.22 5.93
C SER A 306 -5.05 7.75 5.79
N CYS A 307 -4.04 6.94 6.16
CA CYS A 307 -2.64 7.34 5.97
C CYS A 307 -2.34 7.65 4.49
N SER A 308 -2.78 6.79 3.57
CA SER A 308 -2.49 6.92 2.15
C SER A 308 -3.17 8.13 1.52
N LEU A 309 -4.43 8.42 1.89
CA LEU A 309 -5.14 9.59 1.37
C LEU A 309 -4.56 10.90 1.92
N GLN A 310 -4.21 10.95 3.21
CA GLN A 310 -3.53 12.11 3.81
C GLN A 310 -2.16 12.35 3.16
N ASP A 311 -1.43 11.28 2.84
CA ASP A 311 -0.15 11.37 2.12
C ASP A 311 -0.31 11.92 0.69
N MET A 312 -1.37 11.52 -0.03
CA MET A 312 -1.69 12.07 -1.35
C MET A 312 -2.01 13.57 -1.28
N ILE A 313 -2.75 14.01 -0.26
CA ILE A 313 -3.05 15.42 0.01
C ILE A 313 -1.74 16.19 0.27
N ARG A 314 -0.88 15.68 1.17
CA ARG A 314 0.44 16.23 1.46
C ARG A 314 1.32 16.37 0.21
N ILE A 315 1.29 15.39 -0.70
CA ILE A 315 2.00 15.46 -1.99
C ILE A 315 1.48 16.61 -2.85
N MET A 316 0.16 16.78 -2.96
CA MET A 316 -0.45 17.88 -3.72
C MET A 316 -0.12 19.25 -3.13
N GLU A 317 -0.18 19.38 -1.81
CA GLU A 317 0.21 20.62 -1.10
C GLU A 317 1.66 20.99 -1.39
N ARG A 318 2.59 20.03 -1.31
CA ARG A 318 4.01 20.26 -1.65
C ARG A 318 4.23 20.63 -3.11
N GLN A 319 3.38 20.14 -4.01
CA GLN A 319 3.41 20.47 -5.44
C GLN A 319 2.63 21.75 -5.77
N ASN A 320 2.02 22.42 -4.77
CA ASN A 320 1.13 23.57 -4.95
C ASN A 320 -0.03 23.27 -5.92
N VAL A 321 -0.54 22.04 -5.93
CA VAL A 321 -1.71 21.64 -6.73
C VAL A 321 -2.95 21.68 -5.84
N THR A 322 -3.99 22.40 -6.26
CA THR A 322 -5.27 22.44 -5.54
C THR A 322 -5.95 21.07 -5.48
N LEU A 323 -6.58 20.76 -4.34
CA LEU A 323 -7.35 19.54 -4.13
C LEU A 323 -8.55 19.40 -5.07
N ASP A 324 -8.97 20.50 -5.73
CA ASP A 324 -10.01 20.44 -6.78
C ASP A 324 -9.61 19.53 -7.94
N ARG A 325 -8.29 19.36 -8.15
CA ARG A 325 -7.70 18.54 -9.20
C ARG A 325 -7.22 17.19 -8.68
N PHE A 326 -7.69 16.75 -7.51
CA PHE A 326 -7.25 15.48 -6.90
C PHE A 326 -7.43 14.29 -7.85
N HIS A 327 -8.61 14.17 -8.48
CA HIS A 327 -8.93 13.12 -9.45
C HIS A 327 -8.17 13.21 -10.78
N GLU A 328 -7.63 14.39 -11.12
CA GLU A 328 -6.75 14.57 -12.27
C GLU A 328 -5.31 14.17 -11.95
N LYS A 329 -4.89 14.37 -10.70
CA LYS A 329 -3.57 14.02 -10.20
C LYS A 329 -3.45 12.54 -9.84
N PHE A 330 -4.46 11.97 -9.19
CA PHE A 330 -4.46 10.59 -8.73
C PHE A 330 -5.58 9.78 -9.35
N ALA A 331 -5.24 8.57 -9.78
CA ALA A 331 -6.20 7.52 -10.10
C ALA A 331 -6.00 6.40 -9.07
N ILE A 332 -6.98 6.19 -8.19
CA ILE A 332 -6.86 5.24 -7.08
C ILE A 332 -7.56 3.93 -7.43
N GLN A 333 -6.80 2.84 -7.42
CA GLN A 333 -7.32 1.49 -7.61
C GLN A 333 -7.55 0.82 -6.26
N LEU A 334 -8.78 0.35 -6.05
CA LEU A 334 -9.19 -0.46 -4.90
C LEU A 334 -8.99 -1.94 -5.24
N ASN A 335 -7.99 -2.58 -4.63
CA ASN A 335 -7.72 -4.01 -4.79
C ASN A 335 -8.63 -4.82 -3.86
N ASP A 336 -9.76 -5.28 -4.41
CA ASP A 336 -10.86 -5.85 -3.64
C ASP A 336 -11.51 -4.83 -2.68
N THR A 337 -12.33 -5.31 -1.74
CA THR A 337 -13.16 -4.48 -0.84
C THR A 337 -12.44 -3.93 0.38
N HIS A 338 -11.25 -4.46 0.71
CA HIS A 338 -10.48 -4.03 1.88
C HIS A 338 -10.24 -2.50 1.96
N PRO A 339 -9.86 -1.81 0.86
CA PRO A 339 -9.70 -0.36 0.88
C PRO A 339 -11.00 0.43 0.58
N SER A 340 -12.18 -0.19 0.50
CA SER A 340 -13.42 0.49 0.07
C SER A 340 -13.83 1.65 0.98
N ILE A 341 -13.38 1.65 2.24
CA ILE A 341 -13.58 2.76 3.17
C ILE A 341 -12.93 4.07 2.67
N ALA A 342 -12.00 4.00 1.71
CA ALA A 342 -11.38 5.15 1.06
C ALA A 342 -12.39 6.10 0.42
N VAL A 343 -13.53 5.58 -0.04
CA VAL A 343 -14.62 6.41 -0.60
C VAL A 343 -15.15 7.37 0.46
N ALA A 344 -15.45 6.87 1.66
CA ALA A 344 -15.98 7.72 2.74
C ALA A 344 -14.87 8.57 3.39
N GLU A 345 -13.64 8.06 3.49
CA GLU A 345 -12.53 8.82 4.06
C GLU A 345 -12.11 9.99 3.18
N LEU A 346 -12.05 9.83 1.85
CA LEU A 346 -11.76 10.95 0.95
C LEU A 346 -12.86 12.02 1.05
N MET A 347 -14.13 11.61 1.12
CA MET A 347 -15.24 12.54 1.37
C MET A 347 -15.05 13.31 2.68
N ARG A 348 -14.71 12.60 3.77
CA ARG A 348 -14.47 13.22 5.09
C ARG A 348 -13.32 14.22 5.03
N LEU A 349 -12.17 13.84 4.48
CA LEU A 349 -10.99 14.71 4.36
C LEU A 349 -11.34 15.97 3.56
N LEU A 350 -11.96 15.83 2.39
CA LEU A 350 -12.31 16.98 1.54
C LEU A 350 -13.33 17.91 2.20
N MET A 351 -14.35 17.36 2.88
CA MET A 351 -15.43 18.17 3.47
C MET A 351 -15.07 18.75 4.84
N ASP A 352 -14.63 17.88 5.76
CA ASP A 352 -14.49 18.24 7.17
C ASP A 352 -13.14 18.93 7.42
N GLU A 353 -12.05 18.47 6.79
CA GLU A 353 -10.71 19.04 7.00
C GLU A 353 -10.38 20.15 5.99
N HIS A 354 -10.85 20.04 4.74
CA HIS A 354 -10.58 21.02 3.67
C HIS A 354 -11.80 21.86 3.27
N GLY A 355 -12.91 21.73 3.98
CA GLY A 355 -14.05 22.63 3.90
C GLY A 355 -14.87 22.56 2.60
N MET A 356 -14.68 21.57 1.73
CA MET A 356 -15.41 21.43 0.47
C MET A 356 -16.89 21.09 0.69
N GLY A 357 -17.75 21.61 -0.20
CA GLY A 357 -19.15 21.19 -0.24
C GLY A 357 -19.32 19.76 -0.75
N TRP A 358 -20.41 19.11 -0.33
CA TRP A 358 -20.71 17.70 -0.65
C TRP A 358 -20.60 17.38 -2.14
N ASP A 359 -21.27 18.13 -3.02
CA ASP A 359 -21.35 17.78 -4.45
C ASP A 359 -19.98 17.84 -5.13
N LYS A 360 -19.14 18.80 -4.72
CA LYS A 360 -17.77 18.93 -5.22
C LYS A 360 -16.89 17.78 -4.71
N ALA A 361 -16.94 17.49 -3.42
CA ALA A 361 -16.21 16.38 -2.82
C ALA A 361 -16.62 15.03 -3.44
N TRP A 362 -17.93 14.84 -3.69
CA TRP A 362 -18.46 13.62 -4.30
C TRP A 362 -18.07 13.48 -5.76
N HIS A 363 -18.06 14.57 -6.52
CA HIS A 363 -17.54 14.58 -7.89
C HIS A 363 -16.06 14.16 -7.94
N ILE A 364 -15.23 14.75 -7.08
CA ILE A 364 -13.80 14.40 -6.99
C ILE A 364 -13.64 12.93 -6.60
N THR A 365 -14.32 12.49 -5.53
CA THR A 365 -14.27 11.12 -5.02
C THR A 365 -14.63 10.11 -6.12
N THR A 366 -15.78 10.26 -6.75
CA THR A 366 -16.25 9.32 -7.78
C THR A 366 -15.36 9.27 -9.02
N LYS A 367 -14.69 10.37 -9.37
CA LYS A 367 -13.73 10.43 -10.48
C LYS A 367 -12.35 9.90 -10.13
N THR A 368 -12.05 9.76 -8.84
CA THR A 368 -10.75 9.31 -8.34
C THR A 368 -10.65 7.79 -8.32
N PHE A 369 -11.70 7.09 -7.89
CA PHE A 369 -11.64 5.66 -7.61
C PHE A 369 -12.05 4.75 -8.77
N ALA A 370 -11.40 3.59 -8.84
CA ALA A 370 -11.78 2.42 -9.61
C ALA A 370 -11.70 1.16 -8.72
N TYR A 371 -12.61 0.21 -8.91
CA TYR A 371 -12.76 -0.98 -8.06
C TYR A 371 -12.51 -2.28 -8.84
N THR A 372 -11.60 -3.12 -8.37
CA THR A 372 -11.44 -4.49 -8.88
C THR A 372 -12.07 -5.49 -7.91
N ASN A 373 -13.00 -6.30 -8.42
CA ASN A 373 -13.61 -7.40 -7.68
C ASN A 373 -12.90 -8.73 -8.00
N HIS A 374 -12.59 -9.50 -6.95
CA HIS A 374 -11.91 -10.79 -7.04
C HIS A 374 -12.77 -12.00 -6.64
N THR A 375 -14.03 -11.77 -6.25
CA THR A 375 -14.90 -12.84 -5.70
C THR A 375 -16.28 -12.84 -6.33
N LEU A 376 -16.74 -14.04 -6.67
CA LEU A 376 -18.12 -14.29 -7.11
C LEU A 376 -19.02 -14.83 -5.99
N LEU A 377 -18.45 -15.19 -4.84
CA LEU A 377 -19.19 -15.74 -3.71
C LEU A 377 -19.82 -14.59 -2.92
N PRO A 378 -21.17 -14.44 -2.92
CA PRO A 378 -21.81 -13.34 -2.21
C PRO A 378 -21.50 -13.31 -0.71
N GLU A 379 -21.30 -14.49 -0.09
CA GLU A 379 -20.91 -14.64 1.32
C GLU A 379 -19.49 -14.15 1.63
N ALA A 380 -18.63 -14.06 0.62
CA ALA A 380 -17.27 -13.53 0.75
C ALA A 380 -17.21 -12.01 0.54
N LEU A 381 -18.31 -11.37 0.13
CA LEU A 381 -18.37 -9.92 0.04
C LEU A 381 -18.40 -9.31 1.44
N GLU A 382 -17.44 -8.44 1.69
CA GLU A 382 -17.24 -7.89 3.01
C GLU A 382 -18.42 -7.02 3.46
N ARG A 383 -18.89 -7.31 4.69
CA ARG A 383 -19.95 -6.56 5.36
C ARG A 383 -19.61 -6.33 6.83
N TRP A 384 -19.92 -5.15 7.34
CA TRP A 384 -19.60 -4.75 8.72
C TRP A 384 -20.88 -4.45 9.50
N PRO A 385 -21.07 -5.02 10.71
CA PRO A 385 -22.21 -4.67 11.56
C PRO A 385 -22.21 -3.15 11.83
N ILE A 386 -23.35 -2.50 11.68
CA ILE A 386 -23.46 -1.04 11.85
C ILE A 386 -23.01 -0.61 13.24
N ASP A 387 -23.32 -1.37 14.29
CA ASP A 387 -22.97 -1.00 15.65
C ASP A 387 -21.45 -1.05 15.89
N LEU A 388 -20.75 -2.02 15.30
CA LEU A 388 -19.29 -2.10 15.35
C LEU A 388 -18.67 -0.96 14.54
N PHE A 389 -19.17 -0.77 13.32
CA PHE A 389 -18.66 0.24 12.41
C PHE A 389 -18.87 1.66 12.97
N GLY A 390 -20.04 1.98 13.50
CA GLY A 390 -20.38 3.28 14.07
C GLY A 390 -19.65 3.58 15.37
N LYS A 391 -19.31 2.56 16.17
CA LYS A 391 -18.45 2.74 17.36
C LYS A 391 -17.02 3.09 16.99
N LEU A 392 -16.50 2.55 15.88
CA LEU A 392 -15.12 2.77 15.47
C LEU A 392 -14.95 4.00 14.55
N LEU A 393 -15.89 4.20 13.62
CA LEU A 393 -15.84 5.19 12.54
C LEU A 393 -17.18 5.95 12.45
N PRO A 394 -17.58 6.69 13.50
CA PRO A 394 -18.92 7.29 13.58
C PRO A 394 -19.16 8.30 12.44
N ARG A 395 -18.15 9.10 12.09
CA ARG A 395 -18.28 10.10 11.02
C ARG A 395 -18.43 9.44 9.64
N HIS A 396 -17.69 8.37 9.38
CA HIS A 396 -17.78 7.63 8.12
C HIS A 396 -19.14 6.99 7.96
N LEU A 397 -19.74 6.51 9.05
CA LEU A 397 -21.09 5.96 9.01
C LEU A 397 -22.13 7.02 8.59
N GLU A 398 -22.05 8.25 9.10
CA GLU A 398 -22.91 9.36 8.65
C GLU A 398 -22.74 9.65 7.15
N ILE A 399 -21.50 9.69 6.67
CA ILE A 399 -21.18 9.91 5.25
C ILE A 399 -21.73 8.76 4.40
N ILE A 400 -21.59 7.51 4.84
CA ILE A 400 -22.11 6.33 4.13
C ILE A 400 -23.64 6.36 4.08
N PHE A 401 -24.32 6.77 5.15
CA PHE A 401 -25.77 6.94 5.12
C PHE A 401 -26.21 8.02 4.13
N GLU A 402 -25.51 9.15 4.07
CA GLU A 402 -25.83 10.21 3.12
C GLU A 402 -25.52 9.79 1.66
N ILE A 403 -24.41 9.07 1.42
CA ILE A 403 -24.14 8.43 0.11
C ILE A 403 -25.29 7.50 -0.25
N ASN A 404 -25.70 6.62 0.66
CA ASN A 404 -26.77 5.66 0.43
C ASN A 404 -28.10 6.35 0.09
N LYS A 405 -28.47 7.39 0.85
CA LYS A 405 -29.69 8.15 0.64
C LYS A 405 -29.75 8.74 -0.76
N ARG A 406 -28.71 9.49 -1.17
CA ARG A 406 -28.63 10.13 -2.49
C ARG A 406 -28.62 9.10 -3.61
N PHE A 407 -27.86 8.03 -3.44
CA PHE A 407 -27.81 6.94 -4.41
C PHE A 407 -29.17 6.26 -4.58
N LEU A 408 -29.90 6.00 -3.50
CA LEU A 408 -31.24 5.41 -3.58
C LEU A 408 -32.26 6.36 -4.21
N ASP A 409 -32.08 7.68 -4.09
CA ASP A 409 -32.88 8.65 -4.85
C ASP A 409 -32.62 8.54 -6.36
N ASP A 410 -31.36 8.37 -6.80
CA ASP A 410 -31.03 8.12 -8.20
C ASP A 410 -31.64 6.80 -8.71
N VAL A 411 -31.62 5.74 -7.89
CA VAL A 411 -32.24 4.46 -8.22
C VAL A 411 -33.77 4.60 -8.35
N ARG A 412 -34.43 5.35 -7.46
CA ARG A 412 -35.88 5.64 -7.55
C ARG A 412 -36.23 6.39 -8.83
N ILE A 413 -35.40 7.35 -9.24
CA ILE A 413 -35.63 8.12 -10.46
C ILE A 413 -35.52 7.23 -11.71
N LYS A 414 -34.53 6.33 -11.75
CA LYS A 414 -34.29 5.45 -12.90
C LYS A 414 -35.24 4.24 -12.94
N TYR A 415 -35.65 3.72 -11.78
CA TYR A 415 -36.47 2.53 -11.63
C TYR A 415 -37.63 2.77 -10.63
N PRO A 416 -38.63 3.60 -10.97
CA PRO A 416 -39.66 4.06 -10.03
C PRO A 416 -40.55 2.93 -9.47
N ASP A 417 -40.74 1.85 -10.23
CA ASP A 417 -41.66 0.76 -9.89
C ASP A 417 -40.95 -0.48 -9.27
N ASP A 418 -39.62 -0.45 -9.10
CA ASP A 418 -38.82 -1.58 -8.58
C ASP A 418 -38.33 -1.31 -7.15
N LEU A 419 -39.26 -1.36 -6.18
CA LEU A 419 -38.95 -1.12 -4.77
C LEU A 419 -37.98 -2.16 -4.19
N GLU A 420 -38.00 -3.39 -4.69
CA GLU A 420 -37.09 -4.45 -4.24
C GLU A 420 -35.66 -4.20 -4.72
N ARG A 421 -35.46 -3.59 -5.90
CA ARG A 421 -34.14 -3.13 -6.34
C ARG A 421 -33.53 -2.10 -5.39
N LEU A 422 -34.32 -1.20 -4.80
CA LEU A 422 -33.79 -0.26 -3.79
C LEU A 422 -33.16 -1.02 -2.62
N ARG A 423 -33.83 -2.07 -2.13
CA ARG A 423 -33.31 -2.92 -1.04
C ARG A 423 -32.04 -3.66 -1.48
N ARG A 424 -32.06 -4.25 -2.68
CA ARG A 424 -30.90 -4.99 -3.21
C ARG A 424 -29.69 -4.10 -3.45
N MET A 425 -29.88 -2.86 -3.93
CA MET A 425 -28.79 -1.95 -4.27
C MET A 425 -28.29 -1.10 -3.08
N SER A 426 -29.08 -0.93 -2.01
CA SER A 426 -28.69 -0.12 -0.84
C SER A 426 -27.28 -0.48 -0.34
N LEU A 427 -26.55 0.49 0.21
CA LEU A 427 -25.28 0.25 0.89
C LEU A 427 -25.50 -0.37 2.28
N ILE A 428 -26.73 -0.28 2.78
CA ILE A 428 -27.13 -0.81 4.08
C ILE A 428 -28.01 -2.04 3.86
N ASP A 429 -27.60 -3.16 4.43
CA ASP A 429 -28.43 -4.36 4.54
C ASP A 429 -29.32 -4.25 5.77
N GLU A 430 -30.63 -4.43 5.59
CA GLU A 430 -31.63 -4.40 6.66
C GLU A 430 -32.43 -5.72 6.74
N SER A 431 -32.00 -6.76 6.03
CA SER A 431 -32.68 -8.07 6.01
C SER A 431 -32.57 -8.84 7.33
N SER A 432 -31.56 -8.53 8.15
CA SER A 432 -31.30 -9.15 9.45
C SER A 432 -30.74 -8.12 10.44
N GLU A 433 -29.68 -8.43 11.18
CA GLU A 433 -28.86 -7.38 11.79
C GLU A 433 -28.37 -6.43 10.68
N ARG A 434 -28.23 -5.14 10.98
CA ARG A 434 -27.90 -4.16 9.94
C ARG A 434 -26.41 -4.17 9.64
N TYR A 435 -26.06 -4.20 8.35
CA TYR A 435 -24.67 -4.18 7.90
C TYR A 435 -24.39 -3.10 6.87
N VAL A 436 -23.18 -2.57 6.88
CA VAL A 436 -22.61 -1.81 5.76
C VAL A 436 -22.05 -2.80 4.73
N ARG A 437 -22.45 -2.68 3.46
CA ARG A 437 -22.01 -3.52 2.34
C ARG A 437 -20.85 -2.85 1.59
N MET A 438 -19.63 -3.32 1.82
CA MET A 438 -18.42 -2.63 1.34
C MET A 438 -18.24 -2.70 -0.18
N ALA A 439 -18.67 -3.80 -0.81
CA ALA A 439 -18.69 -3.90 -2.27
C ALA A 439 -19.64 -2.86 -2.90
N HIS A 440 -20.76 -2.55 -2.25
CA HIS A 440 -21.73 -1.58 -2.74
C HIS A 440 -21.17 -0.15 -2.61
N LEU A 441 -20.52 0.15 -1.48
CA LEU A 441 -19.80 1.40 -1.29
C LEU A 441 -18.73 1.60 -2.38
N ALA A 442 -17.95 0.55 -2.68
CA ALA A 442 -16.94 0.58 -3.75
C ALA A 442 -17.56 0.85 -5.12
N CYS A 443 -18.66 0.16 -5.45
CA CYS A 443 -19.34 0.31 -6.74
C CYS A 443 -19.91 1.72 -6.94
N VAL A 444 -20.56 2.28 -5.91
CA VAL A 444 -21.16 3.61 -5.96
C VAL A 444 -20.10 4.70 -6.00
N GLY A 445 -19.04 4.55 -5.21
CA GLY A 445 -17.93 5.50 -5.11
C GLY A 445 -16.90 5.45 -6.24
N SER A 446 -17.02 4.51 -7.20
CA SER A 446 -16.02 4.33 -8.26
C SER A 446 -16.55 4.66 -9.65
N SER A 447 -15.68 5.21 -10.50
CA SER A 447 -15.95 5.49 -11.92
C SER A 447 -15.80 4.28 -12.84
N ALA A 448 -15.08 3.26 -12.40
CA ALA A 448 -14.89 2.01 -13.13
C ALA A 448 -14.90 0.81 -12.16
N ILE A 449 -15.44 -0.31 -12.63
CA ILE A 449 -15.51 -1.58 -11.91
C ILE A 449 -15.00 -2.67 -12.84
N ASN A 450 -14.08 -3.52 -12.42
CA ASN A 450 -13.61 -4.62 -13.25
C ASN A 450 -13.57 -5.96 -12.52
N GLY A 451 -13.85 -7.03 -13.27
CA GLY A 451 -13.47 -8.38 -12.88
C GLY A 451 -12.09 -8.76 -13.42
N VAL A 452 -11.63 -9.94 -13.01
CA VAL A 452 -10.25 -10.42 -13.21
C VAL A 452 -10.07 -11.48 -14.31
N ALA A 453 -11.17 -11.86 -14.97
CA ALA A 453 -11.20 -12.76 -16.12
C ALA A 453 -12.51 -12.56 -16.88
N ALA A 454 -12.54 -12.87 -18.18
CA ALA A 454 -13.71 -12.61 -19.02
C ALA A 454 -14.99 -13.28 -18.49
N LEU A 455 -14.91 -14.58 -18.14
CA LEU A 455 -16.02 -15.31 -17.53
C LEU A 455 -16.39 -14.77 -16.15
N HIS A 456 -15.40 -14.41 -15.33
CA HIS A 456 -15.63 -13.79 -14.03
C HIS A 456 -16.41 -12.48 -14.17
N THR A 457 -16.00 -11.59 -15.07
CA THR A 457 -16.69 -10.32 -15.33
C THR A 457 -18.12 -10.55 -15.85
N GLN A 458 -18.33 -11.58 -16.67
CA GLN A 458 -19.67 -11.95 -17.13
C GLN A 458 -20.58 -12.35 -15.96
N LEU A 459 -20.11 -13.22 -15.07
CA LEU A 459 -20.85 -13.68 -13.89
C LEU A 459 -21.06 -12.54 -12.88
N LEU A 460 -20.07 -11.67 -12.71
CA LEU A 460 -20.18 -10.47 -11.88
C LEU A 460 -21.33 -9.58 -12.35
N LYS A 461 -21.47 -9.35 -13.66
CA LYS A 461 -22.55 -8.56 -14.25
C LYS A 461 -23.91 -9.28 -14.27
N LYS A 462 -23.91 -10.61 -14.32
CA LYS A 462 -25.14 -11.39 -14.45
C LYS A 462 -25.77 -11.69 -13.09
N ASP A 463 -24.94 -11.98 -12.09
CA ASP A 463 -25.41 -12.60 -10.85
C ASP A 463 -25.11 -11.71 -9.63
N VAL A 464 -23.84 -11.33 -9.40
CA VAL A 464 -23.41 -10.73 -8.12
C VAL A 464 -23.68 -9.23 -8.03
N LEU A 465 -23.34 -8.47 -9.07
CA LEU A 465 -23.52 -7.02 -9.17
C LEU A 465 -24.50 -6.66 -10.30
N HIS A 466 -25.48 -7.52 -10.54
CA HIS A 466 -26.44 -7.41 -11.63
C HIS A 466 -27.13 -6.04 -11.67
N ASP A 467 -27.76 -5.63 -10.57
CA ASP A 467 -28.49 -4.37 -10.52
C ASP A 467 -27.55 -3.16 -10.74
N PHE A 468 -26.30 -3.22 -10.27
CA PHE A 468 -25.28 -2.18 -10.53
C PHE A 468 -24.84 -2.15 -12.00
N ALA A 469 -24.73 -3.31 -12.65
CA ALA A 469 -24.39 -3.41 -14.06
C ALA A 469 -25.51 -2.88 -14.97
N GLU A 470 -26.77 -2.98 -14.55
CA GLU A 470 -27.90 -2.33 -15.24
C GLU A 470 -27.95 -0.81 -14.96
N MET A 471 -27.63 -0.41 -13.74
CA MET A 471 -27.58 1.00 -13.35
C MET A 471 -26.46 1.75 -14.08
N TYR A 472 -25.27 1.16 -14.20
CA TYR A 472 -24.05 1.79 -14.74
C TYR A 472 -23.29 0.87 -15.72
N PRO A 473 -23.88 0.47 -16.85
CA PRO A 473 -23.31 -0.52 -17.76
C PRO A 473 -21.92 -0.14 -18.29
N GLU A 474 -21.65 1.14 -18.48
CA GLU A 474 -20.40 1.69 -18.99
C GLU A 474 -19.23 1.60 -17.99
N ARG A 475 -19.52 1.48 -16.68
CA ARG A 475 -18.51 1.37 -15.62
C ARG A 475 -17.89 -0.03 -15.57
N PHE A 476 -18.61 -1.07 -15.98
CA PHE A 476 -18.14 -2.45 -15.91
C PHE A 476 -17.17 -2.79 -17.05
N LYS A 477 -15.94 -3.15 -16.68
CA LYS A 477 -14.84 -3.55 -17.57
C LYS A 477 -14.35 -4.95 -17.23
N ASN A 478 -13.55 -5.52 -18.13
CA ASN A 478 -12.81 -6.75 -17.87
C ASN A 478 -11.31 -6.46 -18.01
N VAL A 479 -10.53 -6.85 -17.01
CA VAL A 479 -9.07 -6.86 -17.11
C VAL A 479 -8.61 -8.23 -16.65
N THR A 480 -8.24 -9.10 -17.59
CA THR A 480 -7.76 -10.44 -17.25
C THR A 480 -6.41 -10.36 -16.54
N ASN A 481 -6.28 -11.04 -15.41
CA ASN A 481 -5.03 -11.06 -14.64
C ASN A 481 -3.84 -11.58 -15.47
N GLY A 482 -2.64 -11.16 -15.07
CA GLY A 482 -1.38 -11.61 -15.65
C GLY A 482 -0.27 -11.66 -14.60
N VAL A 483 0.87 -12.22 -14.98
CA VAL A 483 2.08 -12.32 -14.14
C VAL A 483 3.26 -11.62 -14.82
N THR A 484 4.21 -11.13 -14.04
CA THR A 484 5.42 -10.51 -14.59
C THR A 484 6.39 -11.59 -15.11
N PRO A 485 6.81 -11.56 -16.40
CA PRO A 485 7.77 -12.52 -16.92
C PRO A 485 9.17 -12.38 -16.30
N ARG A 486 9.51 -11.21 -15.72
CA ARG A 486 10.82 -10.98 -15.11
C ARG A 486 11.07 -11.94 -13.95
N ARG A 487 10.09 -12.08 -13.06
CA ARG A 487 10.17 -13.00 -11.91
C ARG A 487 9.81 -14.44 -12.27
N PHE A 488 8.85 -14.65 -13.17
CA PHE A 488 8.31 -16.00 -13.43
C PHE A 488 8.99 -16.75 -14.58
N MET A 489 9.89 -16.12 -15.32
CA MET A 489 10.60 -16.76 -16.44
C MET A 489 12.12 -16.48 -16.46
N VAL A 490 12.57 -15.33 -15.96
CA VAL A 490 13.98 -14.91 -16.06
C VAL A 490 14.76 -15.20 -14.78
N LEU A 491 14.20 -14.81 -13.63
CA LEU A 491 14.69 -15.19 -12.30
C LEU A 491 14.43 -16.68 -12.07
#